data_AF-A0A444UWS3-F1
#
_entry.id   AF-A0A444UWS3-F1
#
_cell.length_a   1.000
_cell.length_b   1.000
_cell.length_c   1.000
_cell.angle_alpha   90.00
_cell.angle_beta   90.00
_cell.angle_gamma   90.00
#
_symmetry.space_group_name_H-M   'P 1'
#
loop_
_entity.id
_entity.type
_entity.pdbx_description
1 polymer ?
#
loop_
_entity_poly.entity_id
_entity_poly.type
_entity_poly.pdbx_seq_one_letter_code
_entity_poly.pdbx_strand_id
1 'polypeptide(L)'
;MEEYSIAAQVWKLSSCDMCELARNSVLMSGFSHKVKSYWLGPNYYKEGPEGNDIRRTNVPDIRLGYRNETMCEELNLITQAVRTEELESIEEEEDSLSMAPLPGPR
;
A
#
# COMPACT_ATOMS: atom_id res chain seq x y z
N MET A 1 -22.45 15.87 -3.80
CA MET A 1 -22.29 15.98 -5.28
C MET A 1 -21.53 17.24 -5.66
N GLU A 2 -21.90 18.41 -5.15
CA GLU A 2 -21.25 19.68 -5.47
C GLU A 2 -19.72 19.67 -5.27
N GLU A 3 -19.23 19.23 -4.10
CA GLU A 3 -17.79 19.16 -3.82
C GLU A 3 -17.02 18.29 -4.82
N TYR A 4 -17.59 17.13 -5.16
CA TYR A 4 -17.03 16.22 -6.16
C TYR A 4 -17.00 16.87 -7.55
N SER A 5 -18.06 17.60 -7.93
CA SER A 5 -18.11 18.32 -9.22
C SER A 5 -17.05 19.42 -9.31
N ILE A 6 -16.84 20.19 -8.24
CA ILE A 6 -15.81 21.23 -8.19
C ILE A 6 -14.42 20.60 -8.25
N ALA A 7 -14.16 19.57 -7.43
CA ALA A 7 -12.89 18.85 -7.41
C ALA A 7 -12.53 18.27 -8.79
N ALA A 8 -13.49 17.65 -9.48
CA ALA A 8 -13.28 17.10 -10.80
C ALA A 8 -12.86 18.17 -11.82
N GLN A 9 -13.50 19.34 -11.78
CA GLN A 9 -13.20 20.44 -12.69
C GLN A 9 -11.84 21.09 -12.41
N VAL A 10 -11.51 21.28 -11.14
CA VAL A 10 -10.28 21.93 -10.68
C VAL A 10 -9.06 21.03 -10.91
N TRP A 11 -9.12 19.77 -10.48
CA TRP A 11 -8.00 18.82 -10.56
C TRP A 11 -8.02 17.91 -11.79
N LYS A 12 -8.94 18.14 -12.72
CA LYS A 12 -9.07 17.37 -13.97
C LYS A 12 -9.25 15.87 -13.72
N LEU A 13 -10.03 15.53 -12.70
CA LEU A 13 -10.31 14.14 -12.35
C LEU A 13 -11.22 13.49 -13.39
N SER A 14 -10.83 12.31 -13.84
CA SER A 14 -11.63 11.46 -14.71
C SER A 14 -12.79 10.81 -13.96
N SER A 15 -13.74 10.20 -14.69
CA SER A 15 -14.81 9.40 -14.07
C SER A 15 -14.27 8.26 -13.20
N CYS A 16 -13.17 7.64 -13.62
CA CYS A 16 -12.48 6.58 -12.87
C CYS A 16 -11.96 7.12 -11.53
N ASP A 17 -11.33 8.29 -11.53
CA ASP A 17 -10.82 8.94 -10.31
C ASP A 17 -11.95 9.24 -9.32
N MET A 18 -13.06 9.76 -9.83
CA MET A 18 -14.24 10.09 -9.01
C MET A 18 -14.88 8.84 -8.39
N CYS A 19 -14.98 7.75 -9.16
CA CYS A 19 -15.48 6.47 -8.66
C CYS A 19 -14.54 5.86 -7.63
N GLU A 20 -13.23 5.96 -7.85
CA GLU A 20 -12.22 5.49 -6.89
C GLU A 20 -12.29 6.26 -5.57
N LEU A 21 -12.41 7.59 -5.63
CA LEU A 21 -12.63 8.42 -4.44
C LEU A 21 -13.89 8.02 -3.70
N ALA A 22 -15.03 7.89 -4.40
CA ALA A 22 -16.29 7.49 -3.79
C ALA A 22 -16.22 6.10 -3.14
N ARG A 23 -15.59 5.12 -3.81
CA ARG A 23 -15.34 3.77 -3.26
C ARG A 23 -14.56 3.85 -1.96
N ASN A 24 -13.47 4.62 -1.95
CA ASN A 24 -12.60 4.74 -0.78
C ASN A 24 -13.29 5.49 0.37
N SER A 25 -14.16 6.47 0.09
CA SER A 25 -14.99 7.12 1.11
C SER A 25 -15.89 6.12 1.83
N VAL A 26 -16.49 5.16 1.12
CA VAL A 26 -17.28 4.09 1.75
C VAL A 26 -16.39 3.16 2.57
N LEU A 27 -15.22 2.78 2.06
CA LEU A 27 -14.27 1.93 2.79
C LEU A 27 -13.83 2.54 4.12
N MET A 28 -13.48 3.83 4.11
CA MET A 28 -12.98 4.56 5.30
C MET A 28 -14.08 4.99 6.28
N SER A 29 -15.35 4.94 5.86
CA SER A 29 -16.47 5.31 6.72
C SER A 29 -16.65 4.38 7.93
N GLY A 30 -17.42 4.82 8.92
CA GLY A 30 -17.87 4.00 10.05
C GLY A 30 -19.06 3.09 9.77
N PHE A 31 -19.48 2.88 8.51
CA PHE A 31 -20.65 2.05 8.21
C PHE A 31 -20.42 0.57 8.57
N SER A 32 -21.51 -0.11 8.93
CA SER A 32 -21.47 -1.55 9.22
C SER A 32 -21.02 -2.38 8.01
N HIS A 33 -20.45 -3.56 8.28
CA HIS A 33 -20.03 -4.51 7.24
C HIS A 33 -21.16 -4.81 6.24
N LYS A 34 -22.41 -4.96 6.72
CA LYS A 34 -23.57 -5.22 5.86
C LYS A 34 -23.81 -4.11 4.84
N VAL A 35 -23.66 -2.85 5.26
CA VAL A 35 -23.83 -1.69 4.38
C VAL A 35 -22.68 -1.59 3.38
N LYS A 36 -21.43 -1.72 3.84
CA LYS A 36 -20.26 -1.70 2.95
C LYS A 36 -20.30 -2.82 1.92
N SER A 37 -20.66 -4.03 2.35
CA SER A 37 -20.84 -5.17 1.45
C SER A 37 -21.96 -4.94 0.42
N TYR A 38 -23.07 -4.32 0.85
CA TYR A 38 -24.15 -3.94 -0.06
C TYR A 38 -23.77 -2.85 -1.07
N TRP A 39 -22.84 -1.94 -0.76
CA TRP A 39 -22.44 -0.90 -1.73
C TRP A 39 -21.23 -1.30 -2.57
N LEU A 40 -20.27 -2.04 -2.02
CA LEU A 40 -18.99 -2.31 -2.67
C LEU A 40 -18.86 -3.75 -3.19
N GLY A 41 -19.67 -4.67 -2.67
CA GLY A 41 -19.63 -6.09 -3.01
C GLY A 41 -19.24 -6.98 -1.82
N PRO A 42 -19.50 -8.30 -1.91
CA PRO A 42 -19.26 -9.23 -0.81
C PRO A 42 -17.78 -9.35 -0.41
N ASN A 43 -16.86 -9.11 -1.34
CA ASN A 43 -15.43 -9.28 -1.14
C ASN A 43 -14.68 -7.97 -0.85
N TYR A 44 -15.38 -6.88 -0.51
CA TYR A 44 -14.78 -5.54 -0.40
C TYR A 44 -13.59 -5.43 0.57
N TYR A 45 -13.46 -6.37 1.51
CA TYR A 45 -12.39 -6.43 2.50
C TYR A 45 -11.07 -7.02 1.96
N LYS A 46 -11.10 -7.64 0.78
CA LYS A 46 -9.89 -8.12 0.11
C LYS A 46 -9.11 -6.96 -0.49
N GLU A 47 -7.81 -7.14 -0.57
CA GLU A 47 -6.91 -6.16 -1.19
C GLU A 47 -6.87 -6.31 -2.72
N GLY A 48 -6.43 -5.24 -3.38
CA GLY A 48 -6.27 -5.21 -4.83
C GLY A 48 -7.57 -5.47 -5.62
N PRO A 49 -7.45 -5.98 -6.85
CA PRO A 49 -8.59 -6.27 -7.73
C PRO A 49 -9.58 -7.28 -7.15
N GLU A 50 -9.13 -8.23 -6.31
CA GLU A 50 -10.01 -9.27 -5.75
C GLU A 50 -11.12 -8.70 -4.86
N GLY A 51 -10.88 -7.52 -4.27
CA GLY A 51 -11.84 -6.80 -3.43
C GLY A 51 -12.75 -5.85 -4.20
N ASN A 52 -12.75 -5.91 -5.53
CA ASN A 52 -13.53 -5.02 -6.37
C ASN A 52 -14.68 -5.75 -7.05
N ASP A 53 -15.87 -5.16 -6.99
CA ASP A 53 -16.98 -5.50 -7.87
C ASP A 53 -17.23 -4.29 -8.77
N ILE A 54 -16.68 -4.32 -10.00
CA ILE A 54 -16.78 -3.21 -10.96
C ILE A 54 -18.23 -2.81 -11.25
N ARG A 55 -19.19 -3.75 -11.15
CA ARG A 55 -20.62 -3.48 -11.37
C ARG A 55 -21.22 -2.59 -10.29
N ARG A 56 -20.55 -2.48 -9.14
CA ARG A 56 -20.97 -1.67 -7.99
C ARG A 56 -20.13 -0.42 -7.83
N THR A 57 -18.82 -0.54 -8.01
CA THR A 57 -17.87 0.56 -7.75
C THR A 57 -17.59 1.42 -8.97
N ASN A 58 -17.78 0.89 -10.18
CA ASN A 58 -17.41 1.51 -11.45
C ASN A 58 -15.91 1.88 -11.54
N VAL A 59 -15.06 1.24 -10.73
CA VAL A 59 -13.60 1.38 -10.79
C VAL A 59 -13.04 0.18 -11.57
N PRO A 60 -12.28 0.38 -12.65
CA PRO A 60 -11.63 -0.70 -13.39
C PRO A 60 -10.63 -1.48 -12.54
N ASP A 61 -10.59 -2.80 -12.68
CA ASP A 61 -9.67 -3.66 -11.93
C ASP A 61 -8.21 -3.31 -12.16
N ILE A 62 -7.83 -2.91 -13.38
CA ILE A 62 -6.47 -2.46 -13.69
C ILE A 62 -6.03 -1.25 -12.85
N ARG A 63 -6.96 -0.34 -12.51
CA ARG A 63 -6.67 0.81 -11.65
C ARG A 63 -6.30 0.33 -10.24
N LEU A 64 -7.10 -0.57 -9.68
CA LEU A 64 -6.87 -1.10 -8.33
C LEU A 64 -5.67 -2.06 -8.26
N GLY A 65 -5.42 -2.80 -9.35
CA GLY A 65 -4.23 -3.62 -9.52
C GLY A 65 -2.96 -2.79 -9.44
N TYR A 66 -2.88 -1.72 -10.24
CA TYR A 66 -1.75 -0.78 -10.20
C TYR A 66 -1.56 -0.18 -8.80
N ARG A 67 -2.62 0.29 -8.14
CA ARG A 67 -2.51 0.84 -6.77
C ARG A 67 -1.95 -0.17 -5.78
N ASN A 68 -2.39 -1.42 -5.85
CA ASN A 68 -1.93 -2.47 -4.93
C ASN A 68 -0.50 -2.89 -5.22
N GLU A 69 -0.15 -3.09 -6.49
CA GLU A 69 1.21 -3.43 -6.93
C GLU A 69 2.21 -2.36 -6.50
N THR A 70 1.96 -1.09 -6.83
CA THR A 70 2.83 0.02 -6.40
C THR A 70 2.95 0.10 -4.88
N MET A 71 1.86 -0.06 -4.11
CA MET A 71 1.95 -0.05 -2.64
C MET A 71 2.84 -1.19 -2.12
N CYS A 72 2.69 -2.40 -2.68
CA CYS A 72 3.52 -3.54 -2.32
C CYS A 72 5.00 -3.31 -2.68
N GLU A 73 5.27 -2.72 -3.84
CA GLU A 73 6.63 -2.34 -4.26
C GLU A 73 7.26 -1.33 -3.30
N GLU A 74 6.55 -0.26 -2.95
CA GLU A 74 7.03 0.77 -2.01
C GLU A 74 7.29 0.18 -0.61
N LEU A 75 6.40 -0.69 -0.12
CA LEU A 75 6.60 -1.39 1.16
C LEU A 75 7.79 -2.34 1.11
N ASN A 76 7.97 -3.05 0.00
CA ASN A 76 9.12 -3.93 -0.19
C ASN A 76 10.43 -3.13 -0.22
N LEU A 77 10.44 -1.96 -0.87
CA LEU A 77 11.61 -1.07 -0.90
C LEU A 77 12.01 -0.63 0.51
N ILE A 78 11.04 -0.17 1.32
CA ILE A 78 11.29 0.23 2.72
C ILE A 78 11.78 -0.97 3.54
N THR A 79 11.11 -2.12 3.41
CA THR A 79 11.46 -3.33 4.16
C THR A 79 12.86 -3.82 3.82
N GLN A 80 13.27 -3.73 2.54
CA GLN A 80 14.62 -4.08 2.11
C GLN A 80 15.65 -3.08 2.64
N ALA A 81 15.37 -1.78 2.57
CA ALA A 81 16.28 -0.75 3.08
C ALA A 81 16.59 -0.97 4.58
N VAL A 82 15.55 -1.20 5.39
CA VAL A 82 15.72 -1.47 6.83
C VAL A 82 16.55 -2.74 7.08
N ARG A 83 16.30 -3.82 6.32
CA ARG A 83 17.06 -5.07 6.45
C ARG A 83 18.53 -4.91 6.05
N THR A 84 18.82 -4.11 5.03
CA THR A 84 20.20 -3.84 4.61
C THR A 84 20.95 -3.04 5.68
N GLU A 85 20.33 -2.03 6.30
CA GLU A 85 20.92 -1.28 7.42
C GLU A 85 21.23 -2.19 8.64
N GLU A 86 20.34 -3.14 8.94
CA GLU A 86 20.58 -4.16 9.97
C GLU A 86 21.76 -5.10 9.61
N LEU A 87 21.92 -5.44 8.34
CA LEU A 87 23.03 -6.30 7.88
C LEU A 87 24.38 -5.55 7.89
N GLU A 88 24.41 -4.30 7.44
CA GLU A 88 25.61 -3.46 7.46
C GLU A 88 26.11 -3.23 8.90
N SER A 89 25.20 -3.01 9.86
CA SER A 89 25.58 -2.85 11.27
C SER A 89 26.12 -4.13 11.92
N ILE A 90 25.70 -5.32 11.49
CA ILE A 90 26.25 -6.60 11.96
C ILE A 90 27.65 -6.86 11.37
N GLU A 91 27.85 -6.56 10.09
CA GLU A 91 29.15 -6.72 9.42
C GLU A 91 30.23 -5.80 10.03
N GLU A 92 29.88 -4.56 10.37
CA GLU A 92 30.80 -3.63 11.06
C GLU A 92 31.20 -4.11 12.47
N GLU A 93 30.28 -4.75 13.21
CA GLU A 93 30.58 -5.30 14.55
C GLU A 93 31.52 -6.52 14.48
N GLU A 94 31.34 -7.43 13.52
CA GLU A 94 32.22 -8.61 13.35
C GLU A 94 33.64 -8.23 12.91
N ASP A 95 33.80 -7.28 11.98
CA ASP A 95 35.13 -6.86 11.50
C ASP A 95 35.94 -6.11 12.58
N SER A 96 35.26 -5.45 13.52
CA SER A 96 35.88 -4.74 14.64
C SER A 96 36.47 -5.66 15.74
N LEU A 97 36.07 -6.93 15.79
CA LEU A 97 36.46 -7.89 16.83
C LEU A 97 37.74 -8.70 16.52
N SER A 98 38.42 -8.47 15.40
CA SER A 98 39.51 -9.35 14.93
C SER A 98 40.94 -9.01 15.37
N MET A 99 41.19 -7.97 16.18
CA MET A 99 42.56 -7.55 16.53
C MET A 99 42.99 -7.89 17.98
N ALA A 100 43.11 -9.18 18.30
CA ALA A 100 43.83 -9.62 19.51
C ALA A 100 45.23 -10.13 19.14
N PRO A 101 46.34 -9.51 19.63
CA PRO A 101 47.68 -10.02 19.39
C PRO A 101 47.86 -11.37 20.10
N LEU A 102 48.21 -12.42 19.37
CA LEU A 102 48.60 -13.70 19.94
C LEU A 102 49.86 -13.53 20.81
N PRO A 103 49.92 -14.12 22.03
CA PRO A 103 51.13 -14.06 22.84
C PRO A 103 52.24 -14.84 22.13
N GLY A 104 53.33 -14.15 21.79
CA GLY A 104 54.48 -14.74 21.10
C GLY A 104 55.15 -15.88 21.89
N PRO A 105 55.82 -16.81 21.20
CA PRO A 105 56.37 -18.02 21.82
C PRO A 105 57.62 -17.68 22.65
N ARG A 106 57.73 -18.29 23.84
CA ARG A 106 58.98 -18.39 24.61
C ARG A 106 59.67 -19.72 24.31
#